data_AF-A0A934AK45-F1
#
_entry.id   AF-A0A934AK45-F1
#
_cell.length_a   1.000
_cell.length_b   1.000
_cell.length_c   1.000
_cell.angle_alpha   90.00
_cell.angle_beta   90.00
_cell.angle_gamma   90.00
#
_symmetry.space_group_name_H-M   'P 1'
#
loop_
_entity.id
_entity.type
_entity.pdbx_description
1 polymer ?
#
loop_
_entity_poly.entity_id
_entity_poly.type
_entity_poly.pdbx_seq_one_letter_code
_entity_poly.pdbx_strand_id
1 'polypeptide(L)'
;VLPRLGLGINAKFVRTNIGSDTGYTAAFDLGSRYELGKFGPGAMSAGLAFQNLGPGIRMLDQSSQLPLTLAGGLGYKLPFGLTVGLDYRNRPYSGSSEVSLGSELSLGPQLALRMGYASTHGLISGAYKTSELMGLAAGFGVKAYGMSLDYSMTPFGGLGNSHRISLGARF
;
A
#
# COMPACT_ATOMS: atom_id res chain seq x y z
N VAL A 1 -22.03 8.37 -15.00
CA VAL A 1 -20.93 8.21 -14.02
C VAL A 1 -20.97 9.42 -13.10
N LEU A 2 -21.09 9.24 -11.78
CA LEU A 2 -21.03 10.35 -10.83
C LEU A 2 -19.66 11.04 -10.98
N PRO A 3 -19.56 12.36 -11.23
CA PRO A 3 -18.29 13.02 -11.56
C PRO A 3 -17.22 12.96 -10.46
N ARG A 4 -17.58 12.44 -9.28
CA ARG A 4 -16.72 12.26 -8.11
C ARG A 4 -16.36 10.79 -7.85
N LEU A 5 -16.87 9.84 -8.62
CA LEU A 5 -16.62 8.41 -8.48
C LEU A 5 -15.71 7.90 -9.60
N GLY A 6 -14.53 7.44 -9.23
CA GLY A 6 -13.65 6.64 -10.06
C GLY A 6 -13.82 5.15 -9.76
N LEU A 7 -13.81 4.32 -10.80
CA LEU A 7 -13.79 2.86 -10.71
C LEU A 7 -12.58 2.33 -11.48
N GLY A 8 -11.98 1.25 -10.99
CA GLY A 8 -10.83 0.60 -11.61
C GLY A 8 -10.93 -0.91 -11.50
N ILE A 9 -10.45 -1.59 -12.55
CA ILE A 9 -10.31 -3.04 -12.61
C ILE A 9 -8.91 -3.38 -13.12
N ASN A 10 -8.33 -4.44 -12.60
CA ASN A 10 -7.03 -4.95 -13.02
C ASN A 10 -7.06 -6.49 -13.11
N ALA A 11 -6.35 -7.06 -14.08
CA ALA A 11 -6.18 -8.51 -14.21
C ALA A 11 -4.69 -8.84 -14.09
N LYS A 12 -4.38 -9.93 -13.38
CA LYS A 12 -3.02 -10.39 -13.10
C LYS A 12 -2.89 -11.86 -13.47
N PHE A 13 -1.76 -12.22 -14.06
CA PHE A 13 -1.31 -13.59 -14.15
C PHE A 13 -0.15 -13.78 -13.19
N VAL A 14 -0.31 -14.67 -12.21
CA VAL A 14 0.64 -14.90 -11.12
C VAL A 14 1.35 -16.23 -11.34
N ARG A 15 2.67 -16.19 -11.30
CA ARG A 15 3.54 -17.36 -11.35
C ARG A 15 4.35 -17.44 -10.06
N THR A 16 4.32 -18.60 -9.43
CA THR A 16 5.12 -18.90 -8.23
C THR A 16 6.04 -20.07 -8.51
N ASN A 17 7.31 -19.94 -8.12
CA ASN A 17 8.28 -21.02 -8.15
C ASN A 17 8.86 -21.20 -6.75
N ILE A 18 8.70 -22.39 -6.18
CA ILE A 18 9.27 -22.78 -4.89
C ILE A 18 9.95 -24.14 -5.09
N GLY A 19 11.27 -24.18 -4.98
CA GLY A 19 12.04 -25.40 -5.25
C GLY A 19 11.93 -25.85 -6.71
N SER A 20 11.42 -27.06 -6.92
CA SER A 20 11.15 -27.64 -8.24
C SER A 20 9.75 -27.34 -8.78
N ASP A 21 8.85 -26.81 -7.95
CA ASP A 21 7.44 -26.77 -8.26
C ASP A 21 7.04 -25.38 -8.78
N THR A 22 6.28 -25.37 -9.87
CA THR A 22 5.74 -24.15 -10.45
C THR A 22 4.22 -24.16 -10.41
N GLY A 23 3.64 -23.09 -9.88
CA GLY A 23 2.20 -22.85 -9.87
C GLY A 23 1.83 -21.61 -10.67
N TYR A 24 0.65 -21.65 -11.27
CA TYR A 24 0.07 -20.54 -12.02
C TYR A 24 -1.34 -20.25 -11.52
N THR A 25 -1.73 -18.98 -11.52
CA THR A 25 -3.12 -18.60 -11.34
C THR A 25 -3.41 -17.25 -12.01
N ALA A 26 -4.69 -16.98 -12.23
CA ALA A 26 -5.18 -15.66 -12.61
C ALA A 26 -5.85 -15.00 -11.40
N ALA A 27 -5.71 -13.68 -11.29
CA ALA A 27 -6.34 -12.90 -10.25
C ALA A 27 -6.84 -11.57 -10.80
N PHE A 28 -7.82 -10.98 -10.12
CA PHE A 28 -8.38 -9.68 -10.46
C PHE A 28 -8.35 -8.77 -9.24
N ASP A 29 -8.22 -7.47 -9.50
CA ASP A 29 -8.46 -6.44 -8.50
C ASP A 29 -9.61 -5.55 -8.95
N LEU A 30 -10.40 -5.10 -7.98
CA LEU A 30 -11.44 -4.10 -8.16
C LEU A 30 -11.17 -2.95 -7.19
N GLY A 31 -11.33 -1.72 -7.66
CA GLY A 31 -11.12 -0.53 -6.86
C GLY A 31 -12.15 0.54 -7.15
N SER A 32 -12.49 1.31 -6.13
CA SER A 32 -13.26 2.54 -6.26
C SER A 32 -12.63 3.66 -5.46
N ARG A 33 -12.79 4.88 -5.96
CA ARG A 33 -12.37 6.10 -5.26
C ARG A 33 -13.47 7.13 -5.40
N TYR A 34 -13.86 7.72 -4.27
CA TYR A 34 -14.88 8.75 -4.23
C TYR A 34 -14.32 10.05 -3.66
N GLU A 35 -14.50 11.16 -4.37
CA GLU A 35 -14.20 12.49 -3.86
C GLU A 35 -15.38 12.98 -3.01
N LEU A 36 -15.19 13.01 -1.70
CA LEU A 36 -16.21 13.49 -0.75
C LEU A 36 -16.44 15.00 -0.88
N GLY A 37 -15.44 15.71 -1.42
CA GLY A 37 -15.49 17.14 -1.69
C GLY A 37 -14.65 17.95 -0.72
N LYS A 38 -14.89 19.27 -0.69
CA LYS A 38 -14.19 20.17 0.23
C LYS A 38 -14.75 20.03 1.64
N PHE A 39 -13.86 19.95 2.62
CA PHE A 39 -14.18 19.97 4.03
C PHE A 39 -13.24 20.98 4.69
N GLY A 40 -13.78 22.09 5.20
CA GLY A 40 -12.97 23.21 5.70
C GLY A 40 -11.91 23.67 4.68
N PRO A 41 -10.62 23.75 5.07
CA PRO A 41 -9.56 24.20 4.16
C PRO A 41 -9.12 23.15 3.13
N GLY A 42 -9.52 21.88 3.29
CA GLY A 42 -9.00 20.76 2.50
C GLY A 42 -10.04 20.06 1.63
N ALA A 43 -9.60 19.01 0.94
CA ALA A 43 -10.43 18.11 0.16
C ALA A 43 -10.28 16.67 0.64
N MET A 44 -11.40 15.98 0.85
CA MET A 44 -11.42 14.62 1.35
C MET A 44 -11.80 13.63 0.24
N SER A 45 -11.21 12.45 0.30
CA SER A 45 -11.53 11.32 -0.57
C SER A 45 -11.57 10.02 0.23
N ALA A 46 -12.39 9.09 -0.22
CA ALA A 46 -12.47 7.73 0.29
C ALA A 46 -12.15 6.75 -0.83
N GLY A 47 -11.60 5.59 -0.47
CA GLY A 47 -11.33 4.52 -1.42
C GLY A 47 -11.64 3.15 -0.83
N LEU A 48 -12.05 2.24 -1.71
CA LEU A 48 -12.19 0.82 -1.40
C LEU A 48 -11.46 0.02 -2.48
N ALA A 49 -10.81 -1.07 -2.08
CA ALA A 49 -10.18 -2.00 -2.99
C ALA A 49 -10.34 -3.45 -2.53
N PHE A 50 -10.56 -4.33 -3.50
CA PHE A 50 -10.61 -5.77 -3.36
C PHE A 50 -9.51 -6.31 -4.26
N GLN A 51 -8.46 -6.88 -3.68
CA GLN A 51 -7.26 -7.28 -4.40
C GLN A 51 -7.06 -8.79 -4.35
N ASN A 52 -6.49 -9.33 -5.43
CA ASN A 52 -6.14 -10.73 -5.58
C ASN A 52 -7.36 -11.67 -5.51
N LEU A 53 -8.48 -11.26 -6.10
CA LEU A 53 -9.67 -12.12 -6.28
C LEU A 53 -9.39 -13.17 -7.35
N GLY A 54 -9.42 -14.45 -6.98
CA GLY A 54 -9.19 -15.53 -7.93
C GLY A 54 -9.04 -16.88 -7.25
N PRO A 55 -8.92 -17.95 -8.03
CA PRO A 55 -8.63 -19.27 -7.50
C PRO A 55 -7.24 -19.30 -6.86
N GLY A 56 -7.09 -20.18 -5.86
CA GLY A 56 -5.79 -20.46 -5.26
C GLY A 56 -4.76 -20.93 -6.29
N ILE A 57 -3.49 -20.73 -5.97
CA ILE A 57 -2.38 -21.27 -6.76
C ILE A 57 -2.32 -22.77 -6.51
N ARG A 58 -2.49 -23.55 -7.58
CA ARG A 58 -2.31 -25.01 -7.54
C ARG A 58 -0.84 -25.34 -7.83
N MET A 59 -0.21 -26.04 -6.92
CA MET A 59 1.13 -26.61 -7.07
C MET A 59 1.03 -28.10 -6.76
N LEU A 60 1.22 -28.94 -7.79
CA LEU A 60 0.99 -30.38 -7.72
C LEU A 60 -0.40 -30.69 -7.11
N ASP A 61 -0.45 -31.24 -5.90
CA ASP A 61 -1.66 -31.65 -5.17
C ASP A 61 -2.11 -30.65 -4.09
N GLN A 62 -1.36 -29.56 -3.87
CA GLN A 62 -1.71 -28.55 -2.87
C GLN A 62 -2.20 -27.26 -3.54
N SER A 63 -3.35 -26.77 -3.07
CA SER A 63 -3.91 -25.49 -3.48
C SER A 63 -3.72 -24.48 -2.34
N SER A 64 -2.92 -23.45 -2.58
CA SER A 64 -2.74 -22.35 -1.63
C SER A 64 -3.61 -21.17 -2.04
N GLN A 65 -4.37 -20.62 -1.10
CA GLN A 65 -5.27 -19.50 -1.38
C GLN A 65 -4.46 -18.24 -1.69
N LEU A 66 -4.94 -17.45 -2.65
CA LEU A 66 -4.36 -16.13 -2.93
C LEU A 66 -4.50 -15.22 -1.72
N PRO A 67 -3.58 -14.27 -1.49
CA PRO A 67 -3.66 -13.32 -0.38
C PRO A 67 -4.74 -12.26 -0.67
N LEU A 68 -6.00 -12.67 -0.55
CA LEU A 68 -7.16 -11.80 -0.69
C LEU A 68 -7.03 -10.63 0.29
N THR A 69 -7.06 -9.42 -0.24
CA THR A 69 -6.94 -8.21 0.56
C THR A 69 -8.16 -7.31 0.34
N LEU A 70 -8.84 -6.99 1.43
CA LEU A 70 -9.89 -5.99 1.49
C LEU A 70 -9.29 -4.72 2.07
N ALA A 71 -9.28 -3.64 1.32
CA ALA A 71 -8.71 -2.38 1.75
C ALA A 71 -9.75 -1.26 1.69
N GLY A 72 -9.73 -0.39 2.69
CA GLY A 72 -10.49 0.85 2.70
C GLY A 72 -9.63 1.97 3.26
N GLY A 73 -9.81 3.18 2.75
CA GLY A 73 -8.97 4.29 3.16
C GLY A 73 -9.61 5.65 2.96
N LEU A 74 -9.08 6.62 3.70
CA LEU A 74 -9.44 8.03 3.65
C LEU A 74 -8.19 8.84 3.35
N GLY A 75 -8.30 9.78 2.43
CA GLY A 75 -7.26 10.74 2.11
C GLY A 75 -7.77 12.16 2.29
N TYR A 76 -7.01 13.00 2.98
CA TYR A 76 -7.33 14.40 3.19
C TYR A 76 -6.18 15.29 2.72
N LYS A 77 -6.45 16.08 1.68
CA LYS A 77 -5.49 17.00 1.08
C LYS A 77 -5.72 18.39 1.64
N LEU A 78 -4.77 18.89 2.41
CA LEU A 78 -4.77 20.24 2.95
C LEU A 78 -4.09 21.22 1.98
N PRO A 79 -4.29 22.54 2.16
CA PRO A 79 -3.45 23.54 1.54
C PRO A 79 -1.97 23.38 1.92
N PHE A 80 -1.08 24.14 1.27
CA PHE A 80 0.37 24.11 1.52
C PHE A 80 1.07 22.77 1.16
N GLY A 81 0.40 21.90 0.40
CA GLY A 81 1.00 20.67 -0.11
C GLY A 81 1.00 19.49 0.88
N LEU A 82 0.32 19.61 2.02
CA LEU A 82 0.18 18.52 2.99
C LEU A 82 -0.99 17.60 2.62
N THR A 83 -0.74 16.30 2.61
CA THR A 83 -1.75 15.25 2.47
C THR A 83 -1.63 14.27 3.61
N VAL A 84 -2.74 13.85 4.20
CA VAL A 84 -2.81 12.81 5.24
C VAL A 84 -3.66 11.67 4.73
N GLY A 85 -3.24 10.44 4.99
CA GLY A 85 -3.95 9.21 4.62
C GLY A 85 -4.12 8.29 5.82
N LEU A 86 -5.29 7.69 5.93
CA LEU A 86 -5.60 6.61 6.87
C LEU A 86 -6.11 5.42 6.06
N ASP A 87 -5.49 4.26 6.20
CA ASP A 87 -5.92 3.04 5.53
C ASP A 87 -6.14 1.91 6.54
N TYR A 88 -7.11 1.06 6.22
CA TYR A 88 -7.35 -0.21 6.86
C TYR A 88 -7.28 -1.31 5.80
N ARG A 89 -6.52 -2.37 6.09
CA ARG A 89 -6.40 -3.55 5.24
C ARG A 89 -6.68 -4.79 6.06
N ASN A 90 -7.63 -5.58 5.59
CA ASN A 90 -7.94 -6.89 6.13
C ASN A 90 -7.54 -7.97 5.13
N ARG A 91 -6.87 -9.02 5.62
CA ARG A 91 -6.47 -10.18 4.82
C ARG A 91 -7.14 -11.42 5.44
N PRO A 92 -8.37 -11.77 5.01
CA PRO A 92 -9.19 -12.78 5.70
C PRO A 92 -8.54 -14.16 5.78
N TYR A 93 -7.87 -14.60 4.72
CA TYR A 93 -7.26 -15.93 4.66
C TYR A 93 -6.00 -16.07 5.50
N SER A 94 -5.28 -14.97 5.77
CA SER A 94 -4.11 -14.98 6.67
C SER A 94 -4.45 -14.57 8.10
N GLY A 95 -5.70 -14.19 8.39
CA GLY A 95 -6.14 -13.74 9.72
C GLY A 95 -5.44 -12.46 10.20
N SER A 96 -4.93 -11.64 9.28
CA SER A 96 -4.14 -10.45 9.62
C SER A 96 -4.84 -9.16 9.20
N SER A 97 -4.72 -8.13 10.02
CA SER A 97 -5.23 -6.79 9.71
C SER A 97 -4.19 -5.72 9.98
N GLU A 98 -4.23 -4.66 9.19
CA GLU A 98 -3.26 -3.58 9.20
C GLU A 98 -4.01 -2.25 9.18
N VAL A 99 -3.63 -1.35 10.10
CA VAL A 99 -4.09 0.04 10.11
C VAL A 99 -2.86 0.90 9.87
N SER A 100 -2.90 1.77 8.87
CA SER A 100 -1.79 2.68 8.58
C SER A 100 -2.23 4.12 8.51
N LEU A 101 -1.41 5.00 9.09
CA LEU A 101 -1.54 6.44 9.02
C LEU A 101 -0.28 7.00 8.34
N GLY A 102 -0.45 7.87 7.36
CA GLY A 102 0.67 8.47 6.63
C GLY A 102 0.43 9.95 6.33
N SER A 103 1.52 10.69 6.15
CA SER A 103 1.49 12.05 5.67
C SER A 103 2.54 12.29 4.58
N GLU A 104 2.20 13.16 3.64
CA GLU A 104 3.08 13.65 2.59
C GLU A 104 3.05 15.18 2.60
N LEU A 105 4.22 15.80 2.71
CA LEU A 105 4.41 17.24 2.54
C LEU A 105 5.14 17.50 1.22
N SER A 106 4.42 18.06 0.24
CA SER A 106 4.98 18.50 -1.03
C SER A 106 5.58 19.90 -0.91
N LEU A 107 6.89 20.00 -1.01
CA LEU A 107 7.65 21.25 -1.05
C LEU A 107 7.86 21.66 -2.51
N GLY A 108 6.85 22.34 -3.06
CA GLY A 108 6.79 22.67 -4.48
C GLY A 108 6.58 21.44 -5.37
N PRO A 109 6.87 21.54 -6.67
CA PRO A 109 6.67 20.44 -7.61
C PRO A 109 7.79 19.38 -7.58
N GLN A 110 8.92 19.68 -6.94
CA GLN A 110 10.16 18.92 -7.05
C GLN A 110 10.42 18.02 -5.85
N LEU A 111 10.01 18.41 -4.64
CA LEU A 111 10.38 17.70 -3.41
C LEU A 111 9.14 17.27 -2.63
N ALA A 112 9.15 16.05 -2.11
CA ALA A 112 8.14 15.54 -1.19
C ALA A 112 8.81 14.88 0.00
N LEU A 113 8.32 15.18 1.22
CA LEU A 113 8.71 14.51 2.46
C LEU A 113 7.56 13.62 2.91
N ARG A 114 7.87 12.42 3.38
CA ARG A 114 6.87 11.42 3.78
C ARG A 114 7.21 10.82 5.12
N MET A 115 6.17 10.62 5.92
CA MET A 115 6.26 9.83 7.14
C MET A 115 4.99 9.01 7.31
N GLY A 116 5.08 7.91 8.04
CA GLY A 116 3.91 7.10 8.33
C GLY A 116 4.17 6.06 9.40
N TYR A 117 3.07 5.47 9.86
CA TYR A 117 3.04 4.39 10.82
C TYR A 117 2.04 3.33 10.36
N ALA A 118 2.43 2.06 10.40
CA ALA A 118 1.54 0.94 10.13
C ALA A 118 1.51 -0.01 11.33
N SER A 119 0.35 -0.08 11.99
CA SER A 119 0.07 -1.06 13.02
C SER A 119 -0.30 -2.39 12.36
N THR A 120 0.54 -3.39 12.57
CA THR A 120 0.34 -4.70 11.97
C THR A 120 -0.10 -5.69 13.04
N HIS A 121 -1.37 -6.07 13.01
CA HIS A 121 -1.93 -7.10 13.88
C HIS A 121 -2.01 -8.44 13.14
N GLY A 122 -1.37 -9.48 13.70
CA GLY A 122 -1.44 -10.85 13.16
C GLY A 122 -0.46 -11.21 12.04
N LEU A 123 0.40 -10.29 11.55
CA LEU A 123 1.55 -10.69 10.70
C LEU A 123 2.81 -11.02 11.51
N ILE A 124 2.89 -10.58 12.77
CA ILE A 124 4.03 -10.88 13.67
C ILE A 124 3.58 -11.95 14.66
N SER A 125 3.46 -13.18 14.16
CA SER A 125 3.26 -14.39 14.97
C SER A 125 4.64 -14.98 15.29
N GLY A 126 5.40 -14.33 16.17
CA GLY A 126 6.74 -14.80 16.51
C GLY A 126 7.35 -14.06 17.70
N ALA A 127 8.15 -14.77 18.50
CA ALA A 127 8.82 -14.35 19.73
C ALA A 127 9.92 -13.27 19.54
N TYR A 128 9.78 -12.41 18.54
CA TYR A 128 10.68 -11.28 18.31
C TYR A 128 10.09 -10.07 19.02
N LYS A 129 10.84 -9.51 19.98
CA LYS A 129 10.48 -8.28 20.70
C LYS A 129 10.03 -7.23 19.69
N THR A 130 8.73 -6.94 19.68
CA THR A 130 8.16 -5.80 18.96
C THR A 130 8.77 -4.54 19.56
N SER A 131 9.73 -3.94 18.86
CA SER A 131 10.27 -2.63 19.23
C SER A 131 9.17 -1.59 19.02
N GLU A 132 9.07 -0.60 19.91
CA GLU A 132 8.12 0.51 19.86
C GLU A 132 8.17 1.30 18.53
N LEU A 133 9.29 1.20 17.80
CA LEU A 133 9.51 1.85 16.51
C LEU A 133 9.07 1.01 15.30
N MET A 134 8.67 -0.25 15.49
CA MET A 134 8.21 -1.11 14.38
C MET A 134 6.94 -0.55 13.77
N GLY A 135 6.95 -0.42 12.45
CA GLY A 135 5.84 0.15 11.68
C GLY A 135 6.03 1.62 11.31
N LEU A 136 6.97 2.34 11.92
CA LEU A 136 7.34 3.68 11.46
C LEU A 136 8.09 3.63 10.13
N ALA A 137 7.81 4.59 9.26
CA ALA A 137 8.54 4.80 8.02
C ALA A 137 8.71 6.29 7.75
N ALA A 138 9.85 6.66 7.18
CA ALA A 138 10.12 8.01 6.71
C ALA A 138 10.83 7.96 5.36
N GLY A 139 10.63 8.98 4.53
CA GLY A 139 11.23 9.04 3.22
C GLY A 139 11.11 10.40 2.57
N PHE A 140 11.78 10.54 1.43
CA PHE A 140 11.68 11.72 0.60
C PHE A 140 11.68 11.32 -0.87
N GLY A 141 11.14 12.20 -1.72
CA GLY A 141 11.10 12.02 -3.16
C GLY A 141 11.51 13.30 -3.86
N VAL A 142 12.35 13.17 -4.88
CA VAL A 142 12.79 14.27 -5.74
C VAL A 142 12.32 14.02 -7.17
N LYS A 143 11.82 15.05 -7.83
CA LYS A 143 11.39 15.04 -9.23
C LYS A 143 12.15 16.10 -10.01
N ALA A 144 12.78 15.70 -11.10
CA ALA A 144 13.52 16.59 -12.00
C ALA A 144 13.45 16.07 -13.44
N TYR A 145 13.13 16.95 -14.38
CA TYR A 145 13.17 16.66 -15.83
C TYR A 145 12.45 15.37 -16.27
N GLY A 146 11.28 15.09 -15.69
CA GLY A 146 10.53 13.87 -16.00
C GLY A 146 11.04 12.60 -15.29
N MET A 147 12.13 12.70 -14.52
CA MET A 147 12.62 11.64 -13.66
C MET A 147 12.15 11.83 -12.22
N SER A 148 12.02 10.73 -11.48
CA SER A 148 11.75 10.73 -10.05
C SER A 148 12.69 9.77 -9.32
N LEU A 149 13.17 10.18 -8.15
CA LEU A 149 13.92 9.35 -7.21
C LEU A 149 13.22 9.42 -5.86
N ASP A 150 12.81 8.27 -5.34
CA ASP A 150 12.21 8.14 -4.02
C ASP A 150 13.08 7.26 -3.14
N TYR A 151 13.32 7.72 -1.91
CA TYR A 151 14.02 6.97 -0.87
C TYR A 151 13.13 6.84 0.36
N SER A 152 13.09 5.65 0.95
CA SER A 152 12.40 5.41 2.22
C SER A 152 13.20 4.49 3.13
N MET A 153 13.10 4.75 4.44
CA MET A 153 13.65 3.94 5.51
C MET A 153 12.54 3.46 6.45
N THR A 154 12.59 2.19 6.83
CA THR A 154 11.66 1.57 7.77
C THR A 154 12.44 0.73 8.77
N PRO A 155 12.41 1.06 10.08
CA PRO A 155 13.01 0.21 11.11
C PRO A 155 12.23 -1.10 11.28
N PHE A 156 12.93 -2.24 11.22
CA PHE A 156 12.37 -3.57 11.47
C PHE A 156 12.84 -4.15 12.82
N GLY A 157 13.16 -3.28 13.78
CA GLY A 157 13.60 -3.69 15.11
C GLY A 157 14.87 -4.53 15.06
N GLY A 158 14.83 -5.74 15.64
CA GLY A 158 15.98 -6.65 15.69
C GLY A 158 16.48 -7.17 14.33
N LEU A 159 15.72 -6.96 13.24
CA LEU A 159 16.11 -7.31 11.87
C LEU A 159 16.91 -6.19 11.18
N GLY A 160 17.11 -5.05 11.85
CA GLY A 160 17.78 -3.88 11.29
C GLY A 160 16.84 -2.95 10.52
N ASN A 161 17.43 -2.02 9.76
CA ASN A 161 16.69 -1.03 9.00
C ASN A 161 16.56 -1.44 7.54
N SER A 162 15.36 -1.35 6.98
CA SER A 162 15.12 -1.52 5.55
C SER A 162 15.27 -0.18 4.84
N HIS A 163 16.01 -0.18 3.75
CA HIS A 163 16.22 0.96 2.87
C HIS A 163 15.67 0.60 1.49
N ARG A 164 14.80 1.46 0.93
CA ARG A 164 14.24 1.29 -0.40
C ARG A 164 14.54 2.52 -1.23
N ILE A 165 15.10 2.29 -2.42
CA ILE A 165 15.34 3.31 -3.45
C ILE A 165 14.46 2.94 -4.64
N SER A 166 13.71 3.90 -5.17
CA SER A 166 12.88 3.74 -6.36
C SER A 166 13.21 4.83 -7.37
N LEU A 167 13.33 4.44 -8.65
CA LEU A 167 13.56 5.35 -9.76
C LEU A 167 12.37 5.28 -10.71
N GLY A 168 11.92 6.43 -11.20
CA GLY A 168 10.83 6.54 -12.16
C GLY A 168 11.18 7.51 -13.29
N ALA A 169 10.60 7.28 -14.45
CA ALA A 169 10.69 8.17 -15.60
C ALA A 169 9.29 8.33 -16.20
N ARG A 170 8.97 9.55 -16.65
CA ARG A 170 7.72 9.92 -17.29
C ARG A 170 8.01 10.46 -18.69
N PHE A 171 7.32 9.90 -19.68
CA PHE A 171 7.35 10.28 -21.09
C PHE A 171 6.03 10.90 -21.51
#